data_AF-A0A6F8TAJ1-F1
#
_entry.id   AF-A0A6F8TAJ1-F1
#
_cell.length_a   1.000
_cell.length_b   1.000
_cell.length_c   1.000
_cell.angle_alpha   90.00
_cell.angle_beta   90.00
_cell.angle_gamma   90.00
#
_symmetry.space_group_name_H-M   'P 1'
#
loop_
_entity.id
_entity.type
_entity.pdbx_description
1 polymer ?
#
loop_
_entity_poly.entity_id
_entity_poly.type
_entity_poly.pdbx_seq_one_letter_code
_entity_poly.pdbx_strand_id
1 'polypeptide(L)' 'MKAVGDGPIKTFPLRGIKDYSPYLHDGRLLTLADIIEFFNVRLQLQLSKEEKSDLTEFMKAV' A
#
# COMPACT_ATOMS: atom_id res chain seq x y z
N MET A 1 -12.02 18.16 12.55
CA MET A 1 -11.36 16.95 11.98
C MET A 1 -11.25 15.91 13.09
N LYS A 2 -11.96 14.78 12.98
CA LYS A 2 -11.81 13.69 13.94
C LYS A 2 -10.48 13.00 13.62
N ALA A 3 -9.51 13.02 14.53
CA ALA A 3 -8.37 12.13 14.41
C ALA A 3 -8.92 10.69 14.43
N VAL A 4 -8.76 9.96 13.33
CA VAL A 4 -9.11 8.54 13.27
C VAL A 4 -8.06 7.79 14.09
N GLY A 5 -8.37 7.63 15.38
CA GLY A 5 -7.99 6.52 16.26
C GLY A 5 -6.52 6.36 16.64
N ASP A 6 -6.19 6.72 17.89
CA ASP A 6 -5.03 6.20 18.67
C ASP A 6 -5.20 4.71 19.05
N GLY A 7 -5.81 3.91 18.18
CA GLY A 7 -6.09 2.49 18.38
C GLY A 7 -5.30 1.61 17.41
N PRO A 8 -5.24 0.29 17.63
CA PRO A 8 -4.60 -0.64 16.70
C PRO A 8 -5.18 -0.49 15.29
N ILE A 9 -4.30 -0.26 14.32
CA ILE A 9 -4.67 -0.20 12.91
C ILE A 9 -4.78 -1.64 12.39
N LYS A 10 -5.98 -2.02 11.94
CA LYS A 10 -6.23 -3.34 11.34
C LYS A 10 -5.60 -3.43 9.96
N THR A 11 -4.73 -4.40 9.70
CA THR A 11 -4.28 -4.70 8.34
C THR A 11 -5.44 -5.25 7.50
N PHE A 12 -5.75 -4.60 6.38
CA PHE A 12 -6.72 -5.10 5.41
C PHE A 12 -6.15 -6.29 4.63
N PRO A 13 -6.99 -7.25 4.20
CA PRO A 13 -6.55 -8.32 3.31
C PRO A 13 -6.05 -7.74 1.98
N LEU A 14 -4.99 -8.33 1.43
CA LEU A 14 -4.44 -7.91 0.14
C LEU A 14 -5.15 -8.56 -1.06
N ARG A 15 -6.02 -9.55 -0.82
CA ARG A 15 -6.77 -10.23 -1.89
C ARG A 15 -7.79 -9.28 -2.53
N GLY A 16 -7.74 -9.12 -3.85
CA GLY A 16 -8.61 -8.21 -4.59
C GLY A 16 -8.29 -6.73 -4.37
N ILE A 17 -7.10 -6.40 -3.85
CA ILE A 17 -6.75 -5.03 -3.44
C ILE A 17 -6.86 -4.01 -4.57
N LYS A 18 -6.62 -4.41 -5.83
CA LYS A 18 -6.74 -3.51 -6.99
C LYS A 18 -8.12 -2.85 -7.14
N ASP A 19 -9.18 -3.48 -6.61
CA ASP A 19 -10.57 -3.03 -6.76
C ASP A 19 -10.97 -2.01 -5.68
N TYR A 20 -10.10 -1.73 -4.69
CA TYR A 20 -10.40 -0.90 -3.51
C TYR A 20 -9.46 0.30 -3.35
N SER A 21 -9.49 1.24 -4.30
CA SER A 21 -8.84 2.55 -4.16
C SER A 21 -9.81 3.58 -3.54
N PRO A 22 -9.37 4.53 -2.67
CA PRO A 22 -7.98 4.82 -2.26
C PRO A 22 -7.45 3.91 -1.14
N TYR A 23 -6.12 3.83 -1.02
CA TYR A 23 -5.40 2.91 -0.14
C TYR A 23 -4.95 3.55 1.18
N LEU A 24 -4.67 2.68 2.16
CA LEU A 24 -4.45 3.00 3.58
C LEU A 24 -5.70 3.54 4.28
N HIS A 25 -5.65 3.56 5.61
CA HIS A 25 -6.80 3.92 6.47
C HIS A 25 -7.22 5.38 6.33
N ASP A 26 -6.30 6.25 5.93
CA ASP A 26 -6.52 7.67 5.67
C ASP A 26 -6.75 7.97 4.18
N GLY A 27 -6.74 6.95 3.32
CA GLY A 27 -6.98 7.09 1.88
C GLY A 27 -5.94 7.93 1.14
N ARG A 28 -4.73 8.12 1.71
CA ARG A 28 -3.75 9.07 1.17
C ARG A 28 -3.02 8.60 -0.08
N LEU A 29 -3.11 7.30 -0.43
CA LEU A 29 -2.42 6.72 -1.58
C LEU A 29 -3.44 6.31 -2.64
N LEU A 30 -3.16 6.61 -3.91
CA LEU A 30 -4.13 6.47 -5.01
C LEU A 30 -3.85 5.24 -5.88
N THR A 31 -2.59 4.79 -5.94
CA THR A 31 -2.17 3.67 -6.78
C THR A 31 -1.48 2.59 -5.96
N LEU A 32 -1.49 1.34 -6.47
CA LEU A 32 -0.71 0.24 -5.88
C LEU A 32 0.79 0.56 -5.90
N ALA A 33 1.27 1.26 -6.92
CA ALA A 33 2.66 1.70 -7.00
C ALA A 33 3.01 2.66 -5.84
N ASP A 34 2.10 3.55 -5.45
CA ASP A 34 2.30 4.43 -4.29
C ASP A 34 2.40 3.63 -2.99
N ILE A 35 1.65 2.53 -2.84
CA ILE A 35 1.77 1.63 -1.68
C ILE A 35 3.16 1.00 -1.63
N ILE A 36 3.64 0.48 -2.77
CA ILE A 36 4.96 -0.13 -2.85
C ILE A 36 6.05 0.89 -2.53
N GLU A 37 5.97 2.11 -3.09
CA GLU A 37 6.95 3.16 -2.78
C GLU A 37 6.88 3.59 -1.32
N PHE A 38 5.67 3.72 -0.76
CA PHE A 38 5.48 4.08 0.64
C PHE A 38 6.18 3.09 1.57
N PHE A 39 5.99 1.79 1.37
CA PHE A 39 6.64 0.77 2.21
C PHE A 39 8.12 0.61 1.90
N ASN A 40 8.55 0.78 0.64
CA ASN A 40 9.96 0.79 0.27
C ASN A 40 10.73 1.86 1.08
N VAL A 41 10.19 3.09 1.15
CA VAL A 41 10.80 4.18 1.92
C VAL A 41 10.63 3.94 3.42
N ARG A 42 9.42 3.63 3.89
CA ARG A 42 9.10 3.54 5.33
C ARG A 42 9.86 2.41 6.03
N LEU A 43 10.10 1.31 5.33
CA LEU A 43 10.82 0.14 5.84
C LEU A 43 12.27 0.09 5.36
N GLN A 44 12.72 1.09 4.58
CA GLN A 44 14.10 1.19 4.07
C GLN A 44 14.55 -0.07 3.30
N LEU A 45 13.66 -0.61 2.46
CA LEU A 45 13.86 -1.89 1.77
C LEU A 45 14.88 -1.81 0.63
N GLN A 46 15.16 -0.60 0.13
CA GLN A 46 16.09 -0.35 -0.98
C GLN A 46 15.75 -1.14 -2.25
N LEU A 47 14.46 -1.29 -2.53
CA LEU A 47 13.99 -2.02 -3.71
C LEU A 47 14.44 -1.32 -5.00
N SER A 48 14.95 -2.12 -5.92
CA SER A 48 15.24 -1.71 -7.28
C SER A 48 13.97 -1.31 -8.04
N LYS A 49 14.14 -0.70 -9.20
CA LYS A 49 13.01 -0.35 -10.07
C LYS A 49 12.23 -1.59 -10.53
N GLU A 50 12.94 -2.68 -10.82
CA GLU A 50 12.35 -3.93 -11.30
C GLU A 50 11.52 -4.60 -10.19
N GLU A 51 12.08 -4.75 -8.99
CA GLU A 51 11.36 -5.34 -7.85
C GLU A 51 10.08 -4.56 -7.51
N LYS A 52 10.12 -3.22 -7.59
CA LYS A 52 8.91 -2.41 -7.36
C LYS A 52 7.85 -2.63 -8.44
N SER A 53 8.28 -2.80 -9.70
CA SER A 53 7.39 -3.11 -10.81
C SER A 53 6.76 -4.49 -10.62
N ASP A 54 7.57 -5.50 -10.30
CA ASP A 54 7.11 -6.87 -10.09
C ASP A 54 6.14 -7.00 -8.91
N LEU A 55 6.44 -6.33 -7.80
CA LEU A 55 5.51 -6.26 -6.66
C LEU A 55 4.20 -5.57 -7.04
N THR A 56 4.26 -4.51 -7.86
CA THR A 56 3.04 -3.84 -8.32
C THR A 56 2.19 -4.78 -9.18
N GLU A 57 2.79 -5.56 -10.09
CA GLU A 57 2.07 -6.54 -10.89
C GLU A 57 1.54 -7.72 -10.06
N PHE A 58 2.33 -8.20 -9.10
CA PHE A 58 1.87 -9.21 -8.14
C PHE A 58 0.62 -8.73 -7.38
N MET A 59 0.62 -7.48 -6.90
CA MET A 59 -0.50 -6.89 -6.17
C MET A 59 -1.77 -6.72 -7.04
N LYS A 60 -1.65 -6.65 -8.37
CA LYS A 60 -2.81 -6.67 -9.28
C LYS A 60 -3.36 -8.08 -9.50
N ALA A 61 -2.54 -9.11 -9.33
CA ALA A 61 -2.93 -10.50 -9.54
C ALA A 61 -3.62 -11.12 -8.32
N VAL A 62 -3.34 -10.63 -7.11
CA VAL A 62 -3.88 -11.14 -5.84
C VAL A 62 -5.29 -10.69 -5.52
#